data_AF-A0A969L172-F1
#
_entry.id   AF-A0A969L172-F1
#
_cell.length_a   1.000
_cell.length_b   1.000
_cell.length_c   1.000
_cell.angle_alpha   90.00
_cell.angle_beta   90.00
_cell.angle_gamma   90.00
#
_symmetry.space_group_name_H-M   'P 1'
#
loop_
_entity.id
_entity.type
_entity.pdbx_description
1 polymer ?
#
loop_
_entity_poly.entity_id
_entity_poly.type
_entity_poly.pdbx_seq_one_letter_code
_entity_poly.pdbx_strand_id
1 'polypeptide(L)'
;MSKIPTKLTEKQFMEHIDPYLSWAKRGFTCQIPRYKVFNYILYWLHTGCQWEEIPIASIPGSEKKRSAIVPSTSIFLAGATMAV
;
A
#
# COMPACT_ATOMS: atom_id res chain seq x y z
N MET A 1 -13.09 -18.32 -23.12
CA MET A 1 -12.91 -17.13 -22.26
C MET A 1 -11.63 -17.30 -21.49
N SER A 2 -10.66 -16.41 -21.68
CA SER A 2 -9.41 -16.43 -20.92
C SER A 2 -9.72 -16.01 -19.48
N LYS A 3 -9.52 -16.90 -18.51
CA LYS A 3 -9.75 -16.59 -17.09
C LYS A 3 -8.47 -15.95 -16.54
N ILE A 4 -8.61 -14.74 -16.00
CA ILE A 4 -7.50 -14.07 -15.33
C ILE A 4 -7.11 -14.90 -14.08
N PRO A 5 -5.82 -15.22 -13.89
CA PRO A 5 -5.39 -15.99 -12.73
C PRO A 5 -5.55 -15.17 -11.45
N THR A 6 -6.02 -15.82 -10.38
CA THR A 6 -6.22 -15.22 -9.05
C THR A 6 -5.02 -15.39 -8.13
N LYS A 7 -4.10 -16.30 -8.48
CA LYS A 7 -2.85 -16.57 -7.77
C LYS A 7 -1.76 -16.92 -8.77
N LEU A 8 -0.53 -16.52 -8.47
CA LEU A 8 0.66 -16.79 -9.27
C LEU A 8 1.78 -17.37 -8.41
N THR A 9 2.53 -18.29 -8.99
CA THR A 9 3.79 -18.79 -8.42
C THR A 9 4.92 -17.79 -8.69
N GLU A 10 5.97 -17.82 -7.87
CA GLU A 10 7.14 -16.94 -8.04
C GLU A 10 7.77 -17.06 -9.43
N LYS A 11 7.93 -18.28 -9.96
CA LYS A 11 8.48 -18.50 -11.31
C LYS A 11 7.66 -17.80 -12.40
N GLN A 12 6.33 -17.95 -12.36
CA GLN A 12 5.43 -17.30 -13.31
C GLN A 12 5.49 -15.78 -13.21
N PHE A 13 5.61 -15.26 -11.98
CA PHE A 13 5.79 -13.83 -11.78
C PHE A 13 7.11 -13.32 -12.36
N MET A 14 8.21 -14.06 -12.18
CA MET A 14 9.51 -13.69 -12.75
C MET A 14 9.52 -13.74 -14.28
N GLU A 15 8.86 -14.73 -14.88
CA GLU A 15 8.82 -14.90 -16.34
C GLU A 15 7.90 -13.89 -17.03
N HIS A 16 6.76 -13.55 -16.42
CA HIS A 16 5.70 -12.82 -17.12
C HIS A 16 5.44 -11.40 -16.59
N ILE A 17 5.89 -11.05 -15.39
CA ILE A 17 5.53 -9.78 -14.73
C ILE A 17 6.76 -8.95 -14.38
N ASP A 18 7.78 -9.57 -13.76
CA ASP A 18 8.99 -8.87 -13.33
C ASP A 18 9.66 -8.04 -14.43
N PRO A 19 9.81 -8.52 -15.69
CA PRO A 19 10.49 -7.77 -16.75
C PRO A 19 9.80 -6.44 -17.09
N TYR A 20 8.50 -6.33 -16.79
CA TYR A 20 7.70 -5.14 -17.06
C TYR A 20 7.58 -4.22 -15.84
N LEU A 21 8.10 -4.61 -14.69
CA LEU A 21 8.04 -3.84 -13.45
C LEU A 21 9.33 -3.05 -13.26
N SER A 22 9.23 -1.73 -13.09
CA SER A 22 10.39 -0.90 -12.77
C SER A 22 10.91 -1.21 -11.37
N TRP A 23 12.23 -1.37 -11.23
CA TRP A 23 12.87 -1.49 -9.94
C TRP A 23 13.04 -0.12 -9.28
N ALA A 24 12.83 -0.05 -7.96
CA ALA A 24 13.05 1.16 -7.19
C ALA A 24 14.54 1.53 -7.23
N LYS A 25 14.86 2.70 -7.80
CA LYS A 25 16.25 3.18 -7.93
C LYS A 25 16.78 3.86 -6.67
N ARG A 26 15.92 4.25 -5.72
CA ARG A 26 16.32 5.04 -4.54
C ARG A 26 15.72 4.49 -3.24
N GLY A 27 16.62 4.18 -2.30
CA GLY A 27 16.43 4.28 -0.85
C GLY A 27 15.55 3.25 -0.15
N PHE A 28 14.67 2.52 -0.84
CA PHE A 28 13.80 1.56 -0.17
C PHE A 28 13.65 0.26 -0.96
N THR A 29 14.10 -0.84 -0.35
CA THR A 29 13.87 -2.20 -0.81
C THR A 29 12.58 -2.72 -0.17
N CYS A 30 11.71 -3.36 -0.96
CA CYS A 30 10.50 -3.97 -0.45
C CYS A 30 10.83 -5.03 0.62
N GLN A 31 10.26 -4.90 1.82
CA GLN A 31 10.38 -5.92 2.88
C GLN A 31 9.59 -7.19 2.54
N ILE A 32 8.56 -7.06 1.70
CA ILE A 32 7.73 -8.17 1.22
C ILE A 32 8.22 -8.58 -0.18
N PRO A 33 8.37 -9.88 -0.47
CA PRO A 33 8.63 -10.35 -1.83
C PRO A 33 7.58 -9.84 -2.82
N ARG A 34 8.02 -9.28 -3.95
CA ARG A 34 7.13 -8.58 -4.89
C ARG A 34 6.04 -9.48 -5.48
N TYR A 35 6.31 -10.78 -5.68
CA TYR A 35 5.30 -11.72 -6.17
C TYR A 35 4.12 -11.88 -5.17
N LYS A 36 4.37 -11.77 -3.86
CA LYS A 36 3.31 -11.78 -2.84
C LYS A 36 2.48 -10.52 -2.90
N VAL A 37 3.12 -9.35 -3.06
CA VAL A 37 2.43 -8.07 -3.26
C VAL A 37 1.49 -8.16 -4.47
N PHE A 38 1.99 -8.72 -5.58
CA PHE A 38 1.17 -8.90 -6.78
C PHE A 38 -0.02 -9.83 -6.54
N ASN A 39 0.17 -10.94 -5.82
CA ASN A 39 -0.92 -11.83 -5.44
C ASN A 39 -1.97 -11.16 -4.54
N TYR A 40 -1.58 -10.22 -3.66
CA TYR A 40 -2.55 -9.43 -2.89
C TYR A 40 -3.36 -8.48 -3.77
N ILE A 41 -2.75 -7.89 -4.80
CA ILE A 41 -3.47 -7.06 -5.78
C ILE A 41 -4.45 -7.93 -6.59
N LEU A 42 -4.03 -9.11 -7.04
CA LEU A 42 -4.93 -10.05 -7.73
C LEU A 42 -6.10 -10.49 -6.84
N TYR A 43 -5.83 -10.76 -5.56
CA TYR A 43 -6.86 -11.09 -4.59
C TYR A 43 -7.86 -9.94 -4.48
N TRP A 44 -7.38 -8.71 -4.26
CA TRP A 44 -8.20 -7.52 -4.16
C TRP A 44 -9.07 -7.30 -5.42
N LEU A 45 -8.51 -7.45 -6.61
CA LEU A 45 -9.24 -7.33 -7.87
C LEU A 45 -10.29 -8.44 -8.06
N HIS A 46 -10.07 -9.62 -7.51
CA HIS A 46 -10.99 -10.75 -7.62
C HIS A 46 -12.14 -10.69 -6.59
N THR A 47 -11.86 -10.27 -5.36
CA THR A 47 -12.87 -10.24 -4.28
C THR A 47 -13.54 -8.89 -4.12
N GLY A 48 -12.88 -7.78 -4.46
CA GLY A 48 -13.38 -6.43 -4.24
C GLY A 48 -13.43 -6.01 -2.77
N CYS A 49 -12.69 -6.68 -1.87
CA CYS A 49 -12.68 -6.34 -0.44
C CYS A 49 -11.97 -5.00 -0.16
N GLN A 50 -12.14 -4.46 1.04
CA GLN A 50 -11.47 -3.23 1.43
C GLN A 50 -9.97 -3.48 1.68
N TRP A 51 -9.10 -2.50 1.38
CA TRP A 51 -7.64 -2.62 1.51
C TRP A 51 -7.18 -3.03 2.91
N GLU A 52 -7.91 -2.62 3.94
CA GLU A 52 -7.61 -2.92 5.34
C GLU A 52 -7.84 -4.40 5.70
N GLU A 53 -8.69 -5.09 4.92
CA GLU A 53 -9.08 -6.49 5.14
C GLU A 53 -8.21 -7.48 4.36
N ILE A 54 -7.25 -6.99 3.57
CA ILE A 54 -6.36 -7.87 2.80
C ILE A 54 -5.54 -8.71 3.79
N PRO A 55 -5.48 -10.05 3.61
CA PRO A 55 -4.76 -10.95 4.51
C PRO A 55 -3.24 -10.85 4.30
N ILE A 56 -2.66 -9.72 4.72
CA ILE A 56 -1.21 -9.48 4.68
C ILE A 56 -0.58 -10.20 5.87
N ALA A 57 0.39 -11.06 5.59
CA ALA A 57 1.14 -11.73 6.66
C ALA A 57 1.91 -10.67 7.47
N SER A 58 1.72 -10.66 8.80
CA SER A 58 2.50 -9.81 9.70
C SER A 58 3.97 -10.24 9.61
N ILE A 59 4.85 -9.31 9.23
CA ILE A 59 6.29 -9.54 9.30
C ILE A 59 6.70 -9.34 10.76
N PRO A 60 7.29 -10.32 11.45
CA PRO A 60 7.82 -10.11 12.79
C PRO A 60 8.95 -9.06 12.70
N GLY A 61 8.72 -7.87 13.27
CA GLY A 61 9.67 -6.75 13.28
C GLY A 61 9.26 -5.50 12.49
N SER A 62 8.17 -5.54 11.70
CA SER A 62 7.63 -4.33 11.05
C SER A 62 6.57 -3.67 11.94
N GLU A 63 6.98 -3.10 13.07
CA GLU A 63 6.09 -2.17 13.78
C GLU A 63 5.78 -1.01 12.83
N LYS A 64 4.50 -0.86 12.44
CA LYS A 64 4.02 0.31 11.73
C LYS A 64 4.30 1.51 12.64
N LYS A 65 5.41 2.22 12.45
CA LYS A 65 5.58 3.58 12.96
C LYS A 65 4.49 4.41 12.31
N ARG A 66 3.32 4.50 12.96
CA ARG A 66 2.29 5.47 12.61
C ARG A 66 3.01 6.81 12.70
N SER A 67 3.29 7.44 11.55
CA SER A 67 3.70 8.83 11.54
C SER A 67 2.65 9.57 12.34
N ALA A 68 3.05 10.18 13.46
CA ALA A 68 2.13 10.94 14.29
C ALA A 68 1.38 11.89 13.36
N ILE A 69 0.08 11.64 13.16
CA ILE A 69 -0.81 12.61 12.57
C ILE A 69 -0.84 13.71 13.62
N VAL A 70 0.03 14.71 13.47
CA VAL A 70 -0.05 15.93 14.25
C VAL A 70 -1.24 16.68 13.64
N PRO A 71 -2.38 16.80 14.34
CA PRO A 71 -3.45 17.64 13.84
C PRO A 71 -2.91 19.07 13.86
N SER A 72 -2.77 19.67 12.68
CA SER A 72 -2.42 21.07 12.53
C SER A 72 -3.62 21.91 12.97
N THR A 73 -3.77 22.11 14.27
CA THR A 73 -4.78 23.01 14.83
C THR A 73 -4.36 24.45 14.55
N SER A 74 -4.80 25.00 13.43
CA SER A 74 -4.74 26.46 13.21
C SER A 74 -5.82 27.10 14.06
N ILE A 75 -5.44 27.64 15.22
CA ILE A 75 -6.33 28.51 16.01
C ILE A 75 -6.44 29.83 15.23
N PHE A 76 -7.58 30.07 14.60
CA PHE A 76 -7.91 31.40 14.09
C PHE A 76 -8.23 32.30 15.27
N LEU A 77 -7.35 33.26 15.56
CA LEU A 77 -7.57 34.30 16.55
C LEU A 77 -8.50 35.36 15.92
N ALA A 78 -9.81 35.21 16.11
CA ALA A 78 -10.78 36.22 15.70
C ALA A 78 -10.75 37.38 16.70
N GLY A 79 -9.84 38.33 16.47
CA GLY A 79 -9.80 39.61 17.15
C GLY A 79 -9.98 40.75 16.16
N ALA A 80 -11.16 41.37 16.14
CA ALA A 80 -11.35 42.74 15.65
C ALA A 80 -12.61 43.35 16.29
N THR A 81 -12.37 44.13 17.35
CA THR A 81 -13.26 45.18 17.85
C THR A 81 -13.62 46.15 16.73
N MET A 82 -14.91 46.45 16.53
CA MET A 82 -15.34 47.76 16.03
C MET A 82 -16.57 48.19 16.83
N ALA A 83 -16.40 49.26 17.59
CA ALA A 83 -17.47 50.06 18.18
C ALA A 83 -18.10 50.94 17.09
N VAL A 84 -19.42 51.08 17.15
CA VAL A 84 -20.18 52.23 16.60
C VAL A 84 -21.19 52.63 17.66
#